data_AF-A0AAU2IVP4-F1
#
_entry.id   AF-A0AAU2IVP4-F1
#
_cell.length_a   1.000
_cell.length_b   1.000
_cell.length_c   1.000
_cell.angle_alpha   90.00
_cell.angle_beta   90.00
_cell.angle_gamma   90.00
#
_symmetry.space_group_name_H-M   'P 1'
#
loop_
_entity.id
_entity.type
_entity.pdbx_description
1 polymer ?
#
loop_
_entity_poly.entity_id
_entity_poly.type
_entity_poly.pdbx_seq_one_letter_code
_entity_poly.pdbx_strand_id
1 'polypeptide(L)'
;MTEDATARGISRRRLSGGMLALGGALALAPIPFAETASAMESGAGSSGASETGTSGPGADAAHGRPTLRRGSAARAGLLQGPLDQLVTDAEKFLGASPKHPWFAGAVLLAGRGGTVALHRPIGKAVRYAAYDEKTDTGVEFPADQQIAMAEDTVFDLASVSKLFTSILAVQQIERGALELEAKVASYLPDFARGGKQDITIRQLLTHTSGFRAWIPLYNAPTREGKLQLLWNEVPANPPGTVYLYSDLNLISLQLVLEKITGRTEDVLLREEITAPLGMHRTRYNPPAAWKPKIAATEDARLPWSGLDRGLVWGEVHDENAYSLDGVAGHAGVFSCAWDLAILARTLLNGGVYGHARILSDESVDLLFTDFNTAFPGDAHGLGFELYQHWYMGAMATPRTAGHTGFTGTSLVLDPTTDSFLIVLGNSVHPVRTWRSGSAPRVATANQMARAVAVRPARGRTAWFSGMASAASATLALPVLRPVTSRAALSCVLWWDTEPGSDFLFLEASSDAGATWQPVPFTTVPTAAEHHGTEPEPHPAGSVSGWSGRVWHRLEADLAAWRDKEVRLRWRYTTDQLYVGRGAYVDGIRVEDHGRTVFDDSRSADAGRIEANGWTVSAD
;
A
#
# COMPACT_ATOMS: atom_id res chain seq x y z
N MET A 1 -31.44 -43.53 -14.60
CA MET A 1 -30.52 -43.36 -15.74
C MET A 1 -29.25 -42.76 -15.19
N THR A 2 -28.15 -43.41 -15.50
CA THR A 2 -26.92 -43.54 -14.74
C THR A 2 -25.88 -42.48 -15.12
N GLU A 3 -25.33 -41.79 -14.12
CA GLU A 3 -23.98 -41.22 -14.19
C GLU A 3 -23.04 -42.15 -13.44
N ASP A 4 -22.04 -42.63 -14.14
CA ASP A 4 -21.04 -43.59 -13.67
C ASP A 4 -19.66 -42.93 -13.67
N ALA A 5 -18.90 -43.29 -12.65
CA ALA A 5 -17.55 -42.85 -12.39
C ALA A 5 -16.56 -43.41 -13.42
N THR A 6 -15.47 -42.70 -13.69
CA THR A 6 -14.17 -43.37 -13.92
C THR A 6 -12.99 -42.53 -13.46
N ALA A 7 -12.34 -43.05 -12.43
CA ALA A 7 -10.96 -42.76 -12.06
C ALA A 7 -9.98 -43.39 -13.07
N ARG A 8 -8.85 -42.72 -13.33
CA ARG A 8 -7.57 -43.40 -13.63
C ARG A 8 -6.44 -42.64 -12.95
N GLY A 9 -5.77 -43.31 -12.02
CA GLY A 9 -4.66 -42.79 -11.24
C GLY A 9 -3.30 -42.95 -11.91
N ILE A 10 -2.29 -42.32 -11.32
CA ILE A 10 -0.87 -42.61 -11.53
C ILE A 10 -0.16 -42.63 -10.15
N SER A 11 0.09 -43.87 -9.69
CA SER A 11 1.24 -44.42 -8.95
C SER A 11 2.11 -43.56 -8.02
N ARG A 12 2.16 -43.98 -6.75
CA ARG A 12 3.21 -43.69 -5.74
C ARG A 12 4.49 -44.50 -5.99
N ARG A 13 5.66 -43.83 -5.91
CA ARG A 13 6.92 -44.20 -5.22
C ARG A 13 8.17 -43.75 -5.99
N ARG A 14 8.88 -42.75 -5.44
CA ARG A 14 10.25 -42.91 -4.91
C ARG A 14 10.52 -41.78 -3.91
N LEU A 15 10.54 -42.17 -2.63
CA LEU A 15 11.04 -41.42 -1.49
C LEU A 15 12.41 -42.01 -1.13
N SER A 16 13.41 -41.15 -0.98
CA SER A 16 14.66 -41.29 -0.20
C SER A 16 15.46 -40.05 -0.57
N GLY A 17 15.80 -39.08 0.28
CA GLY A 17 16.06 -39.02 1.71
C GLY A 17 17.12 -37.89 1.85
N GLY A 18 17.18 -37.05 2.88
CA GLY A 18 16.44 -37.00 4.13
C GLY A 18 16.51 -35.61 4.73
N MET A 19 15.64 -35.40 5.71
CA MET A 19 15.81 -34.40 6.76
C MET A 19 17.09 -34.68 7.54
N LEU A 20 17.80 -33.62 7.90
CA LEU A 20 18.56 -33.57 9.13
C LEU A 20 18.20 -32.27 9.84
N ALA A 21 17.26 -32.40 10.78
CA ALA A 21 17.14 -31.51 11.90
C ALA A 21 18.34 -31.78 12.83
N LEU A 22 19.07 -30.73 13.20
CA LEU A 22 19.98 -30.75 14.33
C LEU A 22 19.56 -29.60 15.23
N GLY A 23 18.97 -29.99 16.36
CA GLY A 23 18.80 -29.10 17.50
C GLY A 23 20.17 -28.68 18.03
N GLY A 24 20.30 -27.39 18.30
CA GLY A 24 21.43 -26.81 19.01
C GLY A 24 20.90 -25.74 19.94
N ALA A 25 20.89 -26.05 21.23
CA ALA A 25 20.65 -25.06 22.28
C ALA A 25 21.75 -23.99 22.20
N LEU A 26 21.36 -22.75 21.96
CA LEU A 26 22.22 -21.59 22.14
C LEU A 26 21.98 -21.02 23.54
N ALA A 27 22.87 -21.38 24.46
CA ALA A 27 23.03 -20.69 25.72
C ALA A 27 23.60 -19.29 25.44
N LEU A 28 22.82 -18.24 25.67
CA LEU A 28 23.29 -16.87 25.67
C LEU A 28 23.96 -16.58 27.01
N ALA A 29 25.28 -16.47 27.00
CA ALA A 29 26.04 -15.90 28.12
C ALA A 29 25.98 -14.36 28.04
N PRO A 30 25.88 -13.65 29.18
CA PRO A 30 25.84 -12.20 29.19
C PRO A 30 27.25 -11.62 28.98
N ILE A 31 27.37 -10.65 28.07
CA ILE A 31 28.59 -9.82 27.95
C ILE A 31 28.43 -8.62 28.88
N PRO A 32 29.41 -8.33 29.76
CA PRO A 32 29.30 -7.30 30.77
C PRO A 32 29.47 -5.89 30.19
N PHE A 33 28.68 -4.94 30.70
CA PHE A 33 28.90 -3.51 30.54
C PHE A 33 30.19 -3.10 31.27
N ALA A 34 31.01 -2.28 30.61
CA ALA A 34 32.11 -1.55 31.24
C ALA A 34 31.77 -0.05 31.28
N GLU A 35 31.69 0.50 32.50
CA GLU A 35 31.76 1.93 32.78
C GLU A 35 33.19 2.44 32.61
N THR A 36 33.36 3.68 32.13
CA THR A 36 34.25 4.76 32.63
C THR A 36 34.28 5.89 31.58
N ALA A 37 33.77 7.09 31.87
CA ALA A 37 34.38 8.25 32.57
C ALA A 37 35.23 9.18 31.67
N SER A 38 35.04 10.48 31.90
CA SER A 38 35.43 11.68 31.14
C SER A 38 36.92 11.86 30.80
N ALA A 39 37.19 12.61 29.71
CA ALA A 39 38.16 13.70 29.70
C ALA A 39 37.87 14.71 28.58
N MET A 40 37.85 16.00 28.93
CA MET A 40 37.93 17.16 28.03
C MET A 40 39.36 17.28 27.47
N GLU A 41 39.50 17.67 26.20
CA GLU A 41 40.48 18.69 25.82
C GLU A 41 40.19 19.30 24.43
N SER A 42 40.60 20.56 24.32
CA SER A 42 40.33 21.55 23.26
C SER A 42 41.25 21.44 22.03
N GLY A 43 40.74 21.81 20.85
CA GLY A 43 41.58 22.15 19.69
C GLY A 43 40.77 22.72 18.53
N ALA A 44 41.06 23.97 18.16
CA ALA A 44 40.45 24.69 17.04
C ALA A 44 41.18 24.43 15.71
N GLY A 45 40.46 24.44 14.56
CA GLY A 45 41.10 24.63 13.25
C GLY A 45 40.34 24.17 12.00
N SER A 46 39.71 25.13 11.31
CA SER A 46 39.52 25.30 9.85
C SER A 46 38.81 24.27 8.95
N SER A 47 37.66 24.71 8.42
CA SER A 47 37.19 24.73 7.01
C SER A 47 37.52 23.61 6.01
N GLY A 48 36.47 23.06 5.38
CA GLY A 48 36.52 22.59 3.98
C GLY A 48 35.57 21.47 3.59
N ALA A 49 34.62 21.80 2.71
CA ALA A 49 33.96 20.94 1.71
C ALA A 49 32.95 19.84 2.13
N SER A 50 31.86 19.84 1.36
CA SER A 50 30.69 18.97 1.41
C SER A 50 30.96 17.61 0.77
N GLU A 51 30.66 16.53 1.47
CA GLU A 51 30.38 15.23 0.85
C GLU A 51 29.21 14.54 1.56
N THR A 52 28.31 14.01 0.74
CA THR A 52 27.14 13.21 1.08
C THR A 52 27.60 11.86 1.64
N GLY A 53 27.40 11.65 2.94
CA GLY A 53 27.69 10.40 3.63
C GLY A 53 26.47 9.87 4.37
N THR A 54 26.15 8.61 4.10
CA THR A 54 25.19 7.75 4.81
C THR A 54 25.39 7.81 6.32
N SER A 55 24.38 8.29 7.05
CA SER A 55 24.36 8.33 8.51
C SER A 55 24.01 6.97 9.09
N GLY A 56 24.93 6.38 9.86
CA GLY A 56 24.66 5.25 10.75
C GLY A 56 23.77 5.63 11.95
N PRO A 57 23.28 4.64 12.73
CA PRO A 57 22.31 4.86 13.78
C PRO A 57 23.01 5.41 15.02
N GLY A 58 22.80 6.69 15.35
CA GLY A 58 23.27 7.23 16.63
C GLY A 58 23.45 8.73 16.78
N ALA A 59 23.40 9.54 15.71
CA ALA A 59 23.71 10.98 15.80
C ALA A 59 22.55 11.96 15.51
N ASP A 60 21.40 11.48 15.02
CA ASP A 60 20.31 12.36 14.53
C ASP A 60 19.33 12.88 15.61
N ALA A 61 19.50 12.51 16.89
CA ALA A 61 18.53 12.86 17.93
C ALA A 61 18.48 14.36 18.30
N ALA A 62 19.46 15.16 17.86
CA ALA A 62 19.56 16.57 18.24
C ALA A 62 18.81 17.55 17.32
N HIS A 63 18.33 17.12 16.14
CA HIS A 63 17.61 17.97 15.19
C HIS A 63 16.25 17.33 14.88
N GLY A 64 15.14 18.01 15.20
CA GLY A 64 13.79 17.48 15.01
C GLY A 64 13.54 17.00 13.58
N ARG A 65 12.80 15.90 13.41
CA ARG A 65 12.46 15.37 12.09
C ARG A 65 11.46 16.28 11.37
N PRO A 66 11.43 16.31 10.02
CA PRO A 66 10.57 17.22 9.27
C PRO A 66 9.09 17.08 9.64
N THR A 67 8.43 18.21 9.95
CA THR A 67 6.97 18.29 10.05
C THR A 67 6.35 18.64 8.69
N LEU A 68 5.03 18.45 8.59
CA LEU A 68 4.31 18.77 7.37
C LEU A 68 4.18 20.28 7.16
N ARG A 69 4.34 20.68 5.90
CA ARG A 69 4.00 21.99 5.38
C ARG A 69 3.21 21.84 4.09
N ARG A 70 2.37 22.82 3.78
CA ARG A 70 1.79 22.94 2.44
C ARG A 70 2.84 23.46 1.46
N GLY A 71 2.81 23.00 0.21
CA GLY A 71 3.73 23.46 -0.82
C GLY A 71 3.29 23.03 -2.22
N SER A 72 4.06 23.43 -3.23
CA SER A 72 3.82 23.01 -4.61
C SER A 72 4.27 21.56 -4.85
N ALA A 73 3.75 20.94 -5.92
CA ALA A 73 4.22 19.64 -6.40
C ALA A 73 5.74 19.62 -6.60
N ALA A 74 6.29 20.65 -7.26
CA ALA A 74 7.73 20.78 -7.48
C ALA A 74 8.55 20.77 -6.18
N ARG A 75 8.06 21.42 -5.11
CA ARG A 75 8.73 21.40 -3.80
C ARG A 75 8.69 20.03 -3.13
N ALA A 76 7.64 19.26 -3.38
CA ALA A 76 7.53 17.88 -2.93
C ALA A 76 8.35 16.90 -3.80
N GLY A 77 8.94 17.35 -4.91
CA GLY A 77 9.55 16.45 -5.89
C GLY A 77 8.51 15.60 -6.63
N LEU A 78 7.35 16.19 -6.91
CA LEU A 78 6.22 15.60 -7.62
C LEU A 78 5.89 16.41 -8.88
N LEU A 79 5.34 15.72 -9.88
CA LEU A 79 4.82 16.32 -11.11
C LEU A 79 3.41 16.86 -10.87
N GLN A 80 3.16 18.10 -11.28
CA GLN A 80 1.85 18.74 -11.09
C GLN A 80 0.74 18.09 -11.94
N GLY A 81 1.03 17.77 -13.21
CA GLY A 81 0.02 17.23 -14.14
C GLY A 81 -0.70 15.97 -13.63
N PRO A 82 0.02 14.94 -13.15
CA PRO A 82 -0.62 13.79 -12.52
C PRO A 82 -1.43 14.13 -11.27
N LEU A 83 -1.01 15.09 -10.44
CA LEU A 83 -1.81 15.53 -9.28
C LEU A 83 -3.10 16.25 -9.69
N ASP A 84 -3.10 17.00 -10.79
CA ASP A 84 -4.32 17.60 -11.34
C ASP A 84 -5.25 16.50 -11.87
N GLN A 85 -4.70 15.53 -12.60
CA GLN A 85 -5.44 14.37 -13.10
C GLN A 85 -6.01 13.50 -11.98
N LEU A 86 -5.31 13.38 -10.84
CA LEU A 86 -5.78 12.71 -9.63
C LEU A 86 -7.12 13.30 -9.17
N VAL A 87 -7.23 14.63 -9.12
CA VAL A 87 -8.47 15.32 -8.74
C VAL A 87 -9.56 15.08 -9.79
N THR A 88 -9.23 15.26 -11.08
CA THR A 88 -10.17 15.05 -12.19
C THR A 88 -10.71 13.62 -12.21
N ASP A 89 -9.87 12.61 -11.96
CA ASP A 89 -10.29 11.22 -11.93
C ASP A 89 -11.18 10.94 -10.71
N ALA A 90 -10.88 11.51 -9.55
CA ALA A 90 -11.73 11.39 -8.36
C ALA A 90 -13.11 12.04 -8.54
N GLU A 91 -13.19 13.20 -9.20
CA GLU A 91 -14.45 13.92 -9.44
C GLU A 91 -15.44 13.13 -10.29
N LYS A 92 -14.96 12.24 -11.18
CA LYS A 92 -15.82 11.33 -11.96
C LYS A 92 -16.72 10.47 -11.07
N PHE A 93 -16.28 10.17 -9.85
CA PHE A 93 -17.00 9.31 -8.91
C PHE A 93 -18.03 10.06 -8.03
N LEU A 94 -18.17 11.38 -8.22
CA LEU A 94 -19.31 12.17 -7.71
C LEU A 94 -20.59 11.97 -8.54
N GLY A 95 -20.44 11.50 -9.78
CA GLY A 95 -21.51 11.10 -10.68
C GLY A 95 -21.72 9.59 -10.70
N ALA A 96 -22.65 9.10 -11.53
CA ALA A 96 -22.96 7.68 -11.65
C ALA A 96 -21.73 6.84 -12.01
N SER A 97 -21.39 5.86 -11.17
CA SER A 97 -20.23 4.98 -11.36
C SER A 97 -20.41 3.61 -10.67
N PRO A 98 -20.94 2.58 -11.37
CA PRO A 98 -21.54 2.62 -12.71
C PRO A 98 -22.98 3.15 -12.73
N LYS A 99 -23.73 2.99 -11.62
CA LYS A 99 -25.13 3.44 -11.51
C LYS A 99 -25.29 4.61 -10.54
N HIS A 100 -24.65 4.49 -9.38
CA HIS A 100 -24.71 5.46 -8.29
C HIS A 100 -23.34 6.11 -8.10
N PRO A 101 -23.25 7.30 -7.50
CA PRO A 101 -21.96 7.85 -7.09
C PRO A 101 -21.27 6.91 -6.11
N TRP A 102 -19.94 6.81 -6.20
CA TRP A 102 -19.17 6.01 -5.25
C TRP A 102 -19.03 6.73 -3.90
N PHE A 103 -19.09 8.07 -3.89
CA PHE A 103 -19.24 8.90 -2.70
C PHE A 103 -20.07 10.15 -2.99
N ALA A 104 -20.71 10.72 -1.96
CA ALA A 104 -21.32 12.05 -2.08
C ALA A 104 -20.26 13.17 -2.13
N GLY A 105 -19.10 12.94 -1.52
CA GLY A 105 -17.92 13.80 -1.56
C GLY A 105 -16.70 13.11 -0.98
N ALA A 106 -15.53 13.74 -1.17
CA ALA A 106 -14.29 13.26 -0.61
C ALA A 106 -13.30 14.39 -0.31
N VAL A 107 -12.33 14.13 0.58
CA VAL A 107 -11.11 14.93 0.73
C VAL A 107 -9.93 14.11 0.24
N LEU A 108 -9.19 14.66 -0.72
CA LEU A 108 -7.99 14.08 -1.32
C LEU A 108 -6.77 14.81 -0.76
N LEU A 109 -5.79 14.08 -0.22
CA LEU A 109 -4.54 14.67 0.25
C LEU A 109 -3.36 13.81 -0.20
N ALA A 110 -2.42 14.42 -0.92
CA ALA A 110 -1.22 13.76 -1.42
C ALA A 110 0.04 14.55 -1.08
N GLY A 111 1.10 13.85 -0.72
CA GLY A 111 2.36 14.46 -0.33
C GLY A 111 3.57 13.55 -0.47
N ARG A 112 4.74 14.17 -0.37
CA ARG A 112 6.05 13.51 -0.41
C ARG A 112 7.03 14.27 0.46
N GLY A 113 7.82 13.55 1.24
CA GLY A 113 8.65 14.13 2.29
C GLY A 113 7.81 14.94 3.28
N GLY A 114 8.33 16.07 3.73
CA GLY A 114 7.60 17.01 4.59
C GLY A 114 6.58 17.90 3.87
N THR A 115 6.27 17.68 2.59
CA THR A 115 5.42 18.58 1.80
C THR A 115 4.11 17.92 1.39
N VAL A 116 2.98 18.51 1.80
CA VAL A 116 1.65 18.24 1.24
C VAL A 116 1.50 19.08 -0.03
N ALA A 117 1.47 18.40 -1.18
CA ALA A 117 1.39 19.02 -2.50
C ALA A 117 -0.05 19.20 -3.00
N LEU A 118 -0.96 18.35 -2.50
CA LEU A 118 -2.38 18.40 -2.82
C LEU A 118 -3.18 18.23 -1.52
N HIS A 119 -4.16 19.10 -1.31
CA HIS A 119 -5.20 18.96 -0.30
C HIS A 119 -6.49 19.54 -0.90
N ARG A 120 -7.44 18.69 -1.27
CA ARG A 120 -8.57 19.08 -2.11
C ARG A 120 -9.87 18.42 -1.64
N PRO A 121 -10.84 19.20 -1.15
CA PRO A 121 -12.20 18.72 -0.96
C PRO A 121 -12.98 18.73 -2.29
N ILE A 122 -13.82 17.73 -2.49
CA ILE A 122 -14.74 17.60 -3.63
C ILE A 122 -16.12 17.13 -3.14
N GLY A 123 -17.20 17.58 -3.79
CA GLY A 123 -18.56 17.14 -3.48
C GLY A 123 -19.14 17.65 -2.16
N LYS A 124 -19.92 16.80 -1.48
CA LYS A 124 -20.72 17.14 -0.30
C LYS A 124 -20.35 16.27 0.91
N ALA A 125 -20.14 16.90 2.06
CA ALA A 125 -20.02 16.21 3.35
C ALA A 125 -21.38 15.69 3.84
N VAL A 126 -22.46 16.43 3.57
CA VAL A 126 -23.85 16.03 3.84
C VAL A 126 -24.72 16.40 2.64
N ARG A 127 -25.23 15.39 1.94
CA ARG A 127 -26.12 15.57 0.77
C ARG A 127 -27.53 15.04 1.01
N TYR A 128 -27.63 13.82 1.50
CA TYR A 128 -28.88 13.09 1.64
C TYR A 128 -29.40 13.10 3.09
N ALA A 129 -30.72 13.19 3.24
CA ALA A 129 -31.44 13.05 4.50
C ALA A 129 -31.86 11.60 4.77
N ALA A 130 -32.14 10.84 3.71
CA ALA A 130 -32.57 9.44 3.77
C ALA A 130 -32.30 8.72 2.44
N TYR A 131 -32.60 7.42 2.39
CA TYR A 131 -32.59 6.57 1.20
C TYR A 131 -34.02 6.08 0.87
N ASP A 132 -34.43 6.10 -0.39
CA ASP A 132 -35.69 5.51 -0.86
C ASP A 132 -35.42 4.19 -1.58
N GLU A 133 -35.69 3.08 -0.88
CA GLU A 133 -35.51 1.71 -1.37
C GLU A 133 -36.40 1.35 -2.57
N LYS A 134 -37.55 2.02 -2.74
CA LYS A 134 -38.49 1.71 -3.83
C LYS A 134 -37.98 2.22 -5.16
N THR A 135 -37.33 3.37 -5.13
CA THR A 135 -36.79 4.03 -6.32
C THR A 135 -35.28 3.80 -6.47
N ASP A 136 -34.62 3.27 -5.44
CA ASP A 136 -33.16 3.15 -5.35
C ASP A 136 -32.50 4.53 -5.53
N THR A 137 -32.99 5.53 -4.79
CA THR A 137 -32.49 6.92 -4.86
C THR A 137 -32.26 7.51 -3.47
N GLY A 138 -31.35 8.49 -3.39
CA GLY A 138 -31.13 9.26 -2.18
C GLY A 138 -32.12 10.41 -2.08
N VAL A 139 -32.77 10.55 -0.93
CA VAL A 139 -33.61 11.72 -0.62
C VAL A 139 -32.68 12.85 -0.20
N GLU A 140 -32.48 13.84 -1.05
CA GLU A 140 -31.60 14.97 -0.76
C GLU A 140 -32.17 15.92 0.30
N PHE A 141 -31.30 16.49 1.12
CA PHE A 141 -31.64 17.68 1.88
C PHE A 141 -31.93 18.86 0.92
N PRO A 142 -32.76 19.82 1.34
CA PRO A 142 -32.83 21.13 0.69
C PRO A 142 -31.43 21.73 0.50
N ALA A 143 -31.21 22.45 -0.59
CA ALA A 143 -29.87 22.90 -0.99
C ALA A 143 -29.16 23.76 0.08
N ASP A 144 -29.92 24.52 0.89
CA ASP A 144 -29.45 25.34 2.01
C ASP A 144 -29.10 24.53 3.27
N GLN A 145 -29.50 23.26 3.33
CA GLN A 145 -29.19 22.32 4.41
C GLN A 145 -28.11 21.31 4.02
N GLN A 146 -27.71 21.24 2.75
CA GLN A 146 -26.57 20.45 2.32
C GLN A 146 -25.25 21.10 2.77
N ILE A 147 -24.30 20.28 3.21
CA ILE A 147 -22.98 20.75 3.66
C ILE A 147 -21.95 20.39 2.58
N ALA A 148 -21.27 21.41 2.06
CA ALA A 148 -20.16 21.23 1.12
C ALA A 148 -18.97 20.55 1.80
N MET A 149 -18.23 19.75 1.03
CA MET A 149 -16.99 19.16 1.53
C MET A 149 -15.95 20.27 1.79
N ALA A 150 -15.19 20.15 2.89
CA ALA A 150 -14.13 21.08 3.26
C ALA A 150 -12.83 20.34 3.60
N GLU A 151 -11.69 21.02 3.50
CA GLU A 151 -10.38 20.44 3.83
C GLU A 151 -10.31 19.87 5.27
N ASP A 152 -11.03 20.50 6.20
CA ASP A 152 -11.05 20.10 7.61
C ASP A 152 -12.26 19.24 7.98
N THR A 153 -12.99 18.72 6.98
CA THR A 153 -14.07 17.76 7.21
C THR A 153 -13.53 16.51 7.91
N VAL A 154 -14.24 16.09 8.95
CA VAL A 154 -13.93 14.91 9.75
C VAL A 154 -14.79 13.74 9.26
N PHE A 155 -14.21 12.56 9.19
CA PHE A 155 -14.83 11.34 8.69
C PHE A 155 -14.77 10.25 9.75
N ASP A 156 -15.81 9.41 9.81
CA ASP A 156 -15.68 8.08 10.39
C ASP A 156 -14.70 7.26 9.55
N LEU A 157 -13.60 6.83 10.15
CA LEU A 157 -12.54 6.12 9.46
C LEU A 157 -12.86 4.65 9.17
N ALA A 158 -13.92 4.10 9.77
CA ALA A 158 -14.22 2.67 9.74
C ALA A 158 -12.94 1.86 10.01
N SER A 159 -12.61 0.87 9.19
CA SER A 159 -11.47 -0.03 9.40
C SER A 159 -10.08 0.62 9.36
N VAL A 160 -9.91 1.86 8.87
CA VAL A 160 -8.61 2.57 9.05
C VAL A 160 -8.30 2.78 10.54
N SER A 161 -9.31 2.71 11.42
CA SER A 161 -9.14 2.70 12.88
C SER A 161 -8.18 1.61 13.37
N LYS A 162 -8.14 0.44 12.69
CA LYS A 162 -7.29 -0.70 13.05
C LYS A 162 -5.81 -0.35 13.11
N LEU A 163 -5.38 0.60 12.27
CA LEU A 163 -4.01 1.07 12.24
C LEU A 163 -3.59 1.69 13.58
N PHE A 164 -4.50 2.41 14.26
CA PHE A 164 -4.23 2.99 15.57
C PHE A 164 -4.08 1.91 16.64
N THR A 165 -5.00 0.94 16.68
CA THR A 165 -4.92 -0.24 17.57
C THR A 165 -3.62 -1.01 17.37
N SER A 166 -3.20 -1.17 16.10
CA SER A 166 -1.92 -1.82 15.78
C SER A 166 -0.72 -1.02 16.29
N ILE A 167 -0.69 0.30 16.07
CA ILE A 167 0.37 1.17 16.57
C ILE A 167 0.46 1.09 18.10
N LEU A 168 -0.68 1.11 18.81
CA LEU A 168 -0.72 0.95 20.26
C LEU A 168 -0.17 -0.41 20.71
N ALA A 169 -0.49 -1.49 19.98
CA ALA A 169 0.07 -2.81 20.26
C ALA A 169 1.59 -2.85 20.02
N VAL A 170 2.08 -2.27 18.93
CA VAL A 170 3.51 -2.19 18.64
C VAL A 170 4.24 -1.33 19.67
N GLN A 171 3.64 -0.25 20.19
CA GLN A 171 4.18 0.50 21.33
C GLN A 171 4.34 -0.37 22.58
N GLN A 172 3.38 -1.25 22.86
CA GLN A 172 3.49 -2.17 24.00
C GLN A 172 4.52 -3.29 23.74
N ILE A 173 4.70 -3.71 22.48
CA ILE A 173 5.78 -4.63 22.09
C ILE A 173 7.15 -3.99 22.29
N GLU A 174 7.33 -2.75 21.84
CA GLU A 174 8.57 -1.98 22.04
C GLU A 174 8.93 -1.85 23.53
N ARG A 175 7.92 -1.66 24.39
CA ARG A 175 8.09 -1.54 25.85
C ARG A 175 8.27 -2.89 26.57
N GLY A 176 8.18 -4.02 25.86
CA GLY A 176 8.22 -5.37 26.45
C GLY A 176 6.99 -5.73 27.28
N ALA A 177 5.89 -4.96 27.19
CA ALA A 177 4.64 -5.23 27.88
C ALA A 177 3.71 -6.20 27.12
N LEU A 178 3.95 -6.35 25.82
CA LEU A 178 3.24 -7.27 24.92
C LEU A 178 4.25 -8.08 24.12
N GLU A 179 4.07 -9.39 24.00
CA GLU A 179 4.96 -10.24 23.20
C GLU A 179 4.25 -10.68 21.92
N LEU A 180 4.90 -10.52 20.76
CA LEU A 180 4.30 -10.78 19.45
C LEU A 180 3.87 -12.25 19.26
N GLU A 181 4.65 -13.21 19.76
CA GLU A 181 4.33 -14.64 19.67
C GLU A 181 3.59 -15.19 20.89
N ALA A 182 3.34 -14.36 21.92
CA ALA A 182 2.59 -14.82 23.09
C ALA A 182 1.15 -15.14 22.71
N LYS A 183 0.59 -16.12 23.44
CA LYS A 183 -0.81 -16.52 23.30
C LYS A 183 -1.70 -15.41 23.84
N VAL A 184 -2.78 -15.07 23.12
CA VAL A 184 -3.78 -14.10 23.62
C VAL A 184 -4.32 -14.52 24.99
N ALA A 185 -4.48 -15.83 25.19
CA ALA A 185 -4.96 -16.41 26.44
C ALA A 185 -4.04 -16.18 27.66
N SER A 186 -2.76 -15.85 27.49
CA SER A 186 -1.89 -15.50 28.62
C SER A 186 -2.26 -14.15 29.25
N TYR A 187 -2.85 -13.25 28.46
CA TYR A 187 -3.35 -11.94 28.92
C TYR A 187 -4.84 -11.98 29.27
N LEU A 188 -5.62 -12.75 28.49
CA LEU A 188 -7.07 -12.89 28.64
C LEU A 188 -7.47 -14.37 28.77
N PRO A 189 -7.44 -14.98 29.97
CA PRO A 189 -7.70 -16.42 30.12
C PRO A 189 -9.03 -16.91 29.54
N ASP A 190 -10.10 -16.11 29.64
CA ASP A 190 -11.41 -16.45 29.06
C ASP A 190 -11.41 -16.55 27.53
N PHE A 191 -10.43 -15.92 26.86
CA PHE A 191 -10.27 -16.01 25.41
C PHE A 191 -10.00 -17.45 24.96
N ALA A 192 -9.39 -18.30 25.79
CA ALA A 192 -9.02 -19.67 25.44
C ALA A 192 -10.22 -20.59 25.09
N ARG A 193 -11.45 -20.20 25.46
CA ARG A 193 -12.68 -20.94 25.15
C ARG A 193 -12.82 -21.17 23.64
N GLY A 194 -13.55 -22.21 23.25
CA GLY A 194 -13.84 -22.48 21.83
C GLY A 194 -12.61 -22.86 20.99
N GLY A 195 -11.54 -23.38 21.60
CA GLY A 195 -10.34 -23.85 20.88
C GLY A 195 -9.33 -22.75 20.52
N LYS A 196 -9.38 -21.60 21.20
CA LYS A 196 -8.60 -20.40 20.88
C LYS A 196 -7.32 -20.24 21.69
N GLN A 197 -6.98 -21.20 22.54
CA GLN A 197 -5.83 -21.15 23.46
C GLN A 197 -4.48 -20.92 22.76
N ASP A 198 -4.37 -21.30 21.49
CA ASP A 198 -3.13 -21.24 20.72
C ASP A 198 -3.00 -20.01 19.81
N ILE A 199 -4.02 -19.15 19.74
CA ILE A 199 -3.94 -17.93 18.91
C ILE A 199 -2.93 -16.95 19.51
N THR A 200 -2.03 -16.43 18.68
CA THR A 200 -0.99 -15.46 19.09
C THR A 200 -1.39 -14.01 18.80
N ILE A 201 -0.69 -13.05 19.42
CA ILE A 201 -0.83 -11.62 19.12
C ILE A 201 -0.53 -11.33 17.64
N ARG A 202 0.54 -11.94 17.08
CA ARG A 202 0.83 -11.87 15.64
C ARG A 202 -0.36 -12.28 14.79
N GLN A 203 -1.01 -13.40 15.12
CA GLN A 203 -2.14 -13.90 14.35
C GLN A 203 -3.37 -12.98 14.41
N LEU A 204 -3.57 -12.24 15.50
CA LEU A 204 -4.57 -11.18 15.54
C LEU A 204 -4.18 -10.03 14.60
N LEU A 205 -2.95 -9.54 14.71
CA LEU A 205 -2.42 -8.41 13.93
C LEU A 205 -2.31 -8.69 12.43
N THR A 206 -2.17 -9.95 12.01
CA THR A 206 -2.00 -10.34 10.61
C THR A 206 -3.20 -11.06 10.01
N HIS A 207 -4.33 -11.09 10.73
CA HIS A 207 -5.57 -11.73 10.28
C HIS A 207 -5.44 -13.23 9.93
N THR A 208 -4.63 -13.95 10.73
CA THR A 208 -4.39 -15.39 10.57
C THR A 208 -4.86 -16.19 11.79
N SER A 209 -5.74 -15.63 12.62
CA SER A 209 -6.28 -16.29 13.83
C SER A 209 -7.26 -17.44 13.55
N GLY A 210 -7.79 -17.52 12.33
CA GLY A 210 -8.84 -18.46 11.95
C GLY A 210 -10.26 -18.00 12.26
N PHE A 211 -10.46 -16.81 12.85
CA PHE A 211 -11.80 -16.24 13.04
C PHE A 211 -12.52 -16.00 11.71
N ARG A 212 -13.86 -16.13 11.72
CA ARG A 212 -14.68 -15.59 10.64
C ARG A 212 -14.59 -14.07 10.59
N ALA A 213 -15.00 -13.46 9.48
CA ALA A 213 -14.86 -12.03 9.28
C ALA A 213 -15.56 -11.19 10.37
N TRP A 214 -16.76 -11.61 10.79
CA TRP A 214 -17.61 -10.80 11.64
C TRP A 214 -18.73 -11.62 12.32
N ILE A 215 -19.18 -11.18 13.50
CA ILE A 215 -20.40 -11.66 14.19
C ILE A 215 -21.21 -10.46 14.74
N PRO A 216 -22.55 -10.55 14.84
CA PRO A 216 -23.41 -9.45 15.31
C PRO A 216 -23.38 -9.32 16.84
N LEU A 217 -22.32 -8.73 17.39
CA LEU A 217 -22.21 -8.51 18.84
C LEU A 217 -23.35 -7.65 19.37
N TYR A 218 -23.84 -6.69 18.57
CA TYR A 218 -24.95 -5.82 18.93
C TYR A 218 -26.27 -6.56 19.25
N ASN A 219 -26.40 -7.85 18.90
CA ASN A 219 -27.55 -8.66 19.31
C ASN A 219 -27.57 -8.96 20.82
N ALA A 220 -26.42 -8.86 21.50
CA ALA A 220 -26.35 -8.98 22.94
C ALA A 220 -26.55 -7.59 23.61
N PRO A 221 -27.48 -7.46 24.58
CA PRO A 221 -27.84 -6.16 25.14
C PRO A 221 -26.75 -5.61 26.07
N THR A 222 -26.00 -6.46 26.75
CA THR A 222 -24.99 -6.06 27.75
C THR A 222 -23.58 -6.24 27.22
N ARG A 223 -22.63 -5.45 27.73
CA ARG A 223 -21.19 -5.63 27.42
C ARG A 223 -20.72 -7.04 27.75
N GLU A 224 -21.16 -7.59 28.88
CA GLU A 224 -20.85 -8.97 29.27
C GLU A 224 -21.36 -9.98 28.24
N GLY A 225 -22.61 -9.84 27.77
CA GLY A 225 -23.17 -10.72 26.74
C GLY A 225 -22.39 -10.66 25.43
N LYS A 226 -21.95 -9.45 25.01
CA LYS A 226 -21.10 -9.26 23.83
C LYS A 226 -19.76 -9.97 23.98
N LEU A 227 -19.13 -9.85 25.15
CA LEU A 227 -17.88 -10.56 25.44
C LEU A 227 -18.09 -12.07 25.47
N GLN A 228 -19.21 -12.58 26.01
CA GLN A 228 -19.52 -14.01 25.94
C GLN A 228 -19.67 -14.51 24.50
N LEU A 229 -20.26 -13.73 23.58
CA LEU A 229 -20.30 -14.08 22.16
C LEU A 229 -18.87 -14.20 21.58
N LEU A 230 -18.01 -13.23 21.86
CA LEU A 230 -16.61 -13.24 21.41
C LEU A 230 -15.82 -14.41 22.02
N TRP A 231 -15.98 -14.68 23.32
CA TRP A 231 -15.30 -15.76 24.03
C TRP A 231 -15.76 -17.13 23.57
N ASN A 232 -17.03 -17.29 23.20
CA ASN A 232 -17.56 -18.56 22.73
C ASN A 232 -17.41 -18.76 21.21
N GLU A 233 -16.92 -17.75 20.47
CA GLU A 233 -16.66 -17.88 19.04
C GLU A 233 -15.61 -18.96 18.78
N VAL A 234 -15.94 -19.90 17.91
CA VAL A 234 -15.06 -20.99 17.48
C VAL A 234 -14.41 -20.59 16.16
N PRO A 235 -13.07 -20.57 16.03
CA PRO A 235 -12.40 -20.29 14.77
C PRO A 235 -12.92 -21.18 13.64
N ALA A 236 -13.17 -20.59 12.47
CA ALA A 236 -13.60 -21.30 11.28
C ALA A 236 -12.47 -22.14 10.67
N ASN A 237 -11.22 -21.75 10.92
CA ASN A 237 -10.03 -22.44 10.48
C ASN A 237 -9.05 -22.60 11.65
N PRO A 238 -8.14 -23.59 11.62
CA PRO A 238 -7.03 -23.65 12.57
C PRO A 238 -6.20 -22.35 12.53
N PRO A 239 -5.75 -21.82 13.69
CA PRO A 239 -4.91 -20.63 13.71
C PRO A 239 -3.62 -20.81 12.89
N GLY A 240 -3.29 -19.81 12.07
CA GLY A 240 -2.08 -19.77 11.25
C GLY A 240 -2.18 -20.52 9.92
N THR A 241 -3.34 -21.06 9.53
CA THR A 241 -3.47 -21.83 8.28
C THR A 241 -4.17 -21.10 7.14
N VAL A 242 -4.92 -20.05 7.44
CA VAL A 242 -5.70 -19.27 6.44
C VAL A 242 -5.65 -17.80 6.84
N TYR A 243 -5.40 -16.93 5.86
CA TYR A 243 -5.68 -15.50 6.00
C TYR A 243 -7.19 -15.26 5.84
N LEU A 244 -7.81 -14.60 6.81
CA LEU A 244 -9.17 -14.12 6.71
C LEU A 244 -9.31 -12.81 7.50
N TYR A 245 -9.51 -11.72 6.77
CA TYR A 245 -9.80 -10.42 7.36
C TYR A 245 -10.98 -10.55 8.35
N SER A 246 -10.77 -10.10 9.59
CA SER A 246 -11.69 -10.32 10.71
C SER A 246 -11.64 -9.18 11.73
N ASP A 247 -12.80 -8.59 12.01
CA ASP A 247 -12.93 -7.53 13.01
C ASP A 247 -12.69 -8.06 14.43
N LEU A 248 -12.96 -9.35 14.66
CA LEU A 248 -12.82 -9.98 15.97
C LEU A 248 -11.37 -9.98 16.46
N ASN A 249 -10.41 -9.95 15.53
CA ASN A 249 -8.99 -9.84 15.86
C ASN A 249 -8.68 -8.56 16.61
N LEU A 250 -9.10 -7.41 16.07
CA LEU A 250 -8.75 -6.12 16.62
C LEU A 250 -9.63 -5.76 17.83
N ILE A 251 -10.87 -6.26 17.89
CA ILE A 251 -11.67 -6.21 19.13
C ILE A 251 -10.97 -6.99 20.25
N SER A 252 -10.45 -8.19 19.95
CA SER A 252 -9.72 -8.99 20.94
C SER A 252 -8.40 -8.32 21.35
N LEU A 253 -7.68 -7.72 20.40
CA LEU A 253 -6.43 -7.01 20.66
C LEU A 253 -6.65 -5.79 21.56
N GLN A 254 -7.69 -4.99 21.33
CA GLN A 254 -8.09 -3.91 22.25
C GLN A 254 -8.23 -4.43 23.68
N LEU A 255 -8.95 -5.54 23.87
CA LEU A 255 -9.17 -6.08 25.21
C LEU A 255 -7.86 -6.51 25.89
N VAL A 256 -6.87 -6.98 25.12
CA VAL A 256 -5.52 -7.24 25.63
C VAL A 256 -4.84 -5.92 26.04
N LEU A 257 -4.88 -4.89 25.19
CA LEU A 257 -4.28 -3.59 25.47
C LEU A 257 -4.89 -2.94 26.71
N GLU A 258 -6.22 -2.94 26.85
CA GLU A 258 -6.92 -2.43 28.02
C GLU A 258 -6.55 -3.23 29.27
N LYS A 259 -6.39 -4.55 29.15
CA LYS A 259 -6.01 -5.43 30.26
C LYS A 259 -4.60 -5.14 30.77
N ILE A 260 -3.62 -4.97 29.88
CA ILE A 260 -2.21 -4.80 30.27
C ILE A 260 -1.89 -3.36 30.67
N THR A 261 -2.63 -2.37 30.14
CA THR A 261 -2.39 -0.95 30.45
C THR A 261 -3.32 -0.39 31.53
N GLY A 262 -4.47 -1.02 31.79
CA GLY A 262 -5.50 -0.50 32.68
C GLY A 262 -6.23 0.75 32.16
N ARG A 263 -6.05 1.12 30.89
CA ARG A 263 -6.65 2.30 30.25
C ARG A 263 -7.49 1.85 29.06
N THR A 264 -8.57 2.57 28.77
CA THR A 264 -9.43 2.32 27.60
C THR A 264 -8.73 2.75 26.30
N GLU A 265 -9.11 2.13 25.17
CA GLU A 265 -8.50 2.39 23.86
C GLU A 265 -8.54 3.88 23.45
N ASP A 266 -9.62 4.60 23.79
CA ASP A 266 -9.77 6.02 23.48
C ASP A 266 -8.80 6.92 24.28
N VAL A 267 -8.49 6.53 25.51
CA VAL A 267 -7.47 7.17 26.34
C VAL A 267 -6.08 6.87 25.78
N LEU A 268 -5.80 5.60 25.43
CA LEU A 268 -4.53 5.21 24.81
C LEU A 268 -4.27 5.96 23.51
N LEU A 269 -5.25 5.98 22.60
CA LEU A 269 -5.16 6.73 21.34
C LEU A 269 -4.82 8.20 21.59
N ARG A 270 -5.50 8.83 22.55
CA ARG A 270 -5.28 10.24 22.87
C ARG A 270 -3.89 10.51 23.43
N GLU A 271 -3.50 9.77 24.46
CA GLU A 271 -2.29 10.04 25.24
C GLU A 271 -1.03 9.59 24.52
N GLU A 272 -1.08 8.49 23.78
CA GLU A 272 0.10 7.84 23.21
C GLU A 272 0.32 8.18 21.72
N ILE A 273 -0.71 8.70 21.02
CA ILE A 273 -0.64 9.01 19.58
C ILE A 273 -1.10 10.44 19.31
N THR A 274 -2.38 10.77 19.51
CA THR A 274 -2.93 11.99 18.89
C THR A 274 -2.52 13.28 19.61
N ALA A 275 -2.43 13.28 20.94
CA ALA A 275 -1.97 14.46 21.67
C ALA A 275 -0.47 14.74 21.45
N PRO A 276 0.46 13.76 21.55
CA PRO A 276 1.87 13.98 21.23
C PRO A 276 2.10 14.50 19.80
N LEU A 277 1.35 14.00 18.82
CA LEU A 277 1.51 14.38 17.41
C LEU A 277 0.74 15.66 17.02
N GLY A 278 -0.12 16.20 17.89
CA GLY A 278 -0.95 17.37 17.57
C GLY A 278 -2.10 17.07 16.60
N MET A 279 -2.63 15.85 16.61
CA MET A 279 -3.77 15.42 15.79
C MET A 279 -5.10 15.82 16.46
N HIS A 280 -5.44 17.10 16.39
CA HIS A 280 -6.55 17.69 17.15
C HIS A 280 -7.96 17.29 16.68
N ARG A 281 -8.08 16.66 15.51
CA ARG A 281 -9.32 16.21 14.91
C ARG A 281 -9.45 14.69 14.86
N THR A 282 -8.56 13.98 15.57
CA THR A 282 -8.54 12.52 15.60
C THR A 282 -8.91 11.98 16.97
N ARG A 283 -10.03 11.25 17.05
CA ARG A 283 -10.52 10.65 18.30
C ARG A 283 -11.66 9.67 18.08
N TYR A 284 -11.90 8.83 19.07
CA TYR A 284 -13.22 8.21 19.26
C TYR A 284 -14.25 9.23 19.76
N ASN A 285 -15.52 8.97 19.48
CA ASN A 285 -16.67 9.72 20.01
C ASN A 285 -16.48 11.25 19.92
N PRO A 286 -16.46 11.82 18.70
CA PRO A 286 -16.29 13.27 18.53
C PRO A 286 -17.43 14.03 19.24
N PRO A 287 -17.15 15.23 19.78
CA PRO A 287 -18.17 15.99 20.51
C PRO A 287 -19.28 16.47 19.56
N ALA A 288 -20.50 16.60 20.06
CA ALA A 288 -21.66 17.02 19.27
C ALA A 288 -21.45 18.33 18.48
N ALA A 289 -20.64 19.25 19.00
CA ALA A 289 -20.27 20.50 18.33
C ALA A 289 -19.49 20.31 17.01
N TRP A 290 -18.90 19.14 16.78
CA TRP A 290 -18.23 18.81 15.52
C TRP A 290 -19.19 18.39 14.43
N LYS A 291 -20.44 18.04 14.73
CA LYS A 291 -21.40 17.49 13.76
C LYS A 291 -21.46 18.29 12.44
N PRO A 292 -21.52 19.64 12.42
CA PRO A 292 -21.50 20.42 11.17
C PRO A 292 -20.22 20.29 10.33
N LYS A 293 -19.13 19.76 10.91
CA LYS A 293 -17.84 19.51 10.27
C LYS A 293 -17.57 18.02 10.02
N ILE A 294 -18.50 17.14 10.39
CA ILE A 294 -18.40 15.70 10.16
C ILE A 294 -19.18 15.34 8.90
N ALA A 295 -18.60 14.52 8.03
CA ALA A 295 -19.33 13.94 6.91
C ALA A 295 -20.38 12.95 7.43
N ALA A 296 -21.61 13.03 6.92
CA ALA A 296 -22.63 12.03 7.20
C ALA A 296 -22.23 10.67 6.58
N THR A 297 -22.57 9.57 7.25
CA THR A 297 -22.17 8.23 6.80
C THR A 297 -23.29 7.56 6.03
N GLU A 298 -24.41 7.21 6.64
CA GLU A 298 -25.52 6.54 5.94
C GLU A 298 -26.86 6.78 6.63
N ASP A 299 -27.95 6.45 5.93
CA ASP A 299 -29.26 6.17 6.51
C ASP A 299 -29.34 4.68 6.92
N ALA A 300 -29.12 4.41 8.20
CA ALA A 300 -29.03 3.08 8.77
C ALA A 300 -30.41 2.56 9.16
N ARG A 301 -31.00 1.70 8.32
CA ARG A 301 -32.29 1.03 8.56
C ARG A 301 -32.26 -0.43 8.10
N LEU A 302 -33.17 -1.24 8.66
CA LEU A 302 -33.36 -2.62 8.21
C LEU A 302 -33.95 -2.64 6.78
N PRO A 303 -33.55 -3.57 5.89
CA PRO A 303 -32.68 -4.73 6.14
C PRO A 303 -31.19 -4.54 5.78
N TRP A 304 -30.74 -3.37 5.31
CA TRP A 304 -29.34 -3.18 4.87
C TRP A 304 -28.37 -2.82 6.00
N SER A 305 -28.86 -2.24 7.10
CA SER A 305 -28.12 -2.04 8.34
C SER A 305 -28.50 -3.10 9.37
N GLY A 306 -27.57 -3.45 10.26
CA GLY A 306 -27.83 -4.34 11.39
C GLY A 306 -28.72 -3.72 12.48
N LEU A 307 -28.83 -2.39 12.49
CA LEU A 307 -29.59 -1.60 13.46
C LEU A 307 -30.42 -0.52 12.74
N ASP A 308 -31.53 -0.11 13.36
CA ASP A 308 -32.36 1.01 12.90
C ASP A 308 -32.02 2.29 13.70
N ARG A 309 -31.21 3.17 13.08
CA ARG A 309 -30.70 4.41 13.69
C ARG A 309 -31.04 5.67 12.89
N GLY A 310 -31.66 5.52 11.72
CA GLY A 310 -31.87 6.62 10.77
C GLY A 310 -30.54 7.18 10.24
N LEU A 311 -30.48 8.48 9.95
CA LEU A 311 -29.25 9.12 9.47
C LEU A 311 -28.15 9.11 10.53
N VAL A 312 -27.15 8.26 10.33
CA VAL A 312 -25.92 8.20 11.12
C VAL A 312 -25.04 9.38 10.73
N TRP A 313 -24.81 10.27 11.70
CA TRP A 313 -24.02 11.48 11.49
C TRP A 313 -23.42 11.99 12.80
N GLY A 314 -22.09 11.86 12.92
CA GLY A 314 -21.33 12.20 14.13
C GLY A 314 -21.14 11.03 15.10
N GLU A 315 -21.55 9.84 14.72
CA GLU A 315 -21.48 8.59 15.49
C GLU A 315 -20.91 7.49 14.61
N VAL A 316 -20.24 6.50 15.21
CA VAL A 316 -19.64 5.40 14.45
C VAL A 316 -20.68 4.63 13.65
N HIS A 317 -20.36 4.36 12.40
CA HIS A 317 -21.16 3.61 11.43
C HIS A 317 -21.25 2.13 11.80
N ASP A 318 -20.13 1.50 12.15
CA ASP A 318 -20.07 0.08 12.48
C ASP A 318 -20.95 -0.26 13.69
N GLU A 319 -21.86 -1.23 13.52
CA GLU A 319 -22.87 -1.56 14.52
C GLU A 319 -22.26 -2.23 15.76
N ASN A 320 -21.18 -2.99 15.62
CA ASN A 320 -20.50 -3.60 16.76
C ASN A 320 -19.80 -2.53 17.59
N ALA A 321 -19.05 -1.63 16.96
CA ALA A 321 -18.39 -0.51 17.62
C ALA A 321 -19.41 0.42 18.30
N TYR A 322 -20.51 0.75 17.61
CA TYR A 322 -21.62 1.50 18.20
C TYR A 322 -22.16 0.82 19.46
N SER A 323 -22.38 -0.50 19.40
CA SER A 323 -22.88 -1.27 20.54
C SER A 323 -21.87 -1.44 21.70
N LEU A 324 -20.61 -1.12 21.46
CA LEU A 324 -19.50 -1.07 22.43
C LEU A 324 -19.20 0.39 22.84
N ASP A 325 -20.23 1.22 22.92
CA ASP A 325 -20.15 2.63 23.33
C ASP A 325 -19.24 3.50 22.43
N GLY A 326 -19.06 3.07 21.17
CA GLY A 326 -18.30 3.78 20.14
C GLY A 326 -16.79 3.56 20.18
N VAL A 327 -16.26 2.77 21.12
CA VAL A 327 -14.82 2.53 21.29
C VAL A 327 -14.51 1.06 21.03
N ALA A 328 -14.06 0.75 19.81
CA ALA A 328 -13.64 -0.58 19.42
C ALA A 328 -12.29 -0.58 18.68
N GLY A 329 -11.49 -1.62 18.87
CA GLY A 329 -10.18 -1.74 18.23
C GLY A 329 -10.28 -1.90 16.70
N HIS A 330 -11.44 -2.30 16.17
CA HIS A 330 -11.64 -2.50 14.74
C HIS A 330 -12.22 -1.28 14.00
N ALA A 331 -12.90 -0.36 14.70
CA ALA A 331 -13.62 0.79 14.13
C ALA A 331 -13.97 1.86 15.20
N GLY A 332 -14.31 3.07 14.78
CA GLY A 332 -14.83 4.13 15.66
C GLY A 332 -13.96 5.37 15.80
N VAL A 333 -12.75 5.36 15.22
CA VAL A 333 -11.92 6.58 15.15
C VAL A 333 -12.50 7.50 14.08
N PHE A 334 -12.65 8.77 14.44
CA PHE A 334 -12.91 9.86 13.52
C PHE A 334 -11.62 10.64 13.26
N SER A 335 -11.38 11.10 12.04
CA SER A 335 -10.23 11.94 11.70
C SER A 335 -10.47 12.83 10.47
N CYS A 336 -9.53 13.72 10.17
CA CYS A 336 -9.48 14.50 8.93
C CYS A 336 -8.20 14.20 8.14
N ALA A 337 -8.16 14.61 6.87
CA ALA A 337 -7.05 14.26 5.99
C ALA A 337 -5.70 14.79 6.50
N TRP A 338 -5.67 15.99 7.08
CA TRP A 338 -4.44 16.59 7.60
C TRP A 338 -3.85 15.82 8.79
N ASP A 339 -4.67 15.39 9.74
CA ASP A 339 -4.21 14.62 10.89
C ASP A 339 -3.68 13.25 10.45
N LEU A 340 -4.35 12.58 9.52
CA LEU A 340 -3.84 11.34 8.94
C LEU A 340 -2.53 11.56 8.18
N ALA A 341 -2.33 12.72 7.57
CA ALA A 341 -1.06 13.07 6.95
C ALA A 341 0.06 13.24 7.99
N ILE A 342 -0.24 13.79 9.17
CA ILE A 342 0.70 13.84 10.30
C ILE A 342 1.10 12.42 10.69
N LEU A 343 0.14 11.52 10.87
CA LEU A 343 0.44 10.11 11.17
C LEU A 343 1.30 9.50 10.05
N ALA A 344 0.95 9.72 8.79
CA ALA A 344 1.69 9.18 7.66
C ALA A 344 3.15 9.66 7.63
N ARG A 345 3.35 10.96 7.84
CA ARG A 345 4.69 11.55 7.94
C ARG A 345 5.47 11.03 9.14
N THR A 346 4.80 10.79 10.26
CA THR A 346 5.39 10.24 11.49
C THR A 346 5.99 8.86 11.21
N LEU A 347 5.20 7.97 10.59
CA LEU A 347 5.63 6.61 10.26
C LEU A 347 6.75 6.63 9.20
N LEU A 348 6.60 7.42 8.13
CA LEU A 348 7.65 7.57 7.11
C LEU A 348 8.94 8.24 7.64
N ASN A 349 8.90 8.87 8.83
CA ASN A 349 10.06 9.44 9.53
C ASN A 349 10.67 8.51 10.59
N GLY A 350 10.30 7.21 10.61
CA GLY A 350 10.78 6.28 11.64
C GLY A 350 10.18 6.54 13.02
N GLY A 351 8.90 6.93 13.06
CA GLY A 351 8.10 7.07 14.28
C GLY A 351 8.16 8.47 14.93
N VAL A 352 8.63 9.49 14.21
CA VAL A 352 8.88 10.84 14.74
C VAL A 352 8.22 11.95 13.92
N TYR A 353 7.60 12.91 14.60
CA TYR A 353 7.06 14.13 14.01
C TYR A 353 7.53 15.37 14.78
N GLY A 354 8.41 16.17 14.16
CA GLY A 354 9.08 17.25 14.87
C GLY A 354 9.92 16.70 16.02
N HIS A 355 9.49 16.98 17.25
CA HIS A 355 10.13 16.48 18.48
C HIS A 355 9.36 15.33 19.15
N ALA A 356 8.15 15.01 18.68
CA ALA A 356 7.35 13.94 19.24
C ALA A 356 7.74 12.60 18.62
N ARG A 357 8.02 11.60 19.45
CA ARG A 357 8.25 10.21 19.05
C ARG A 357 7.13 9.35 19.61
N ILE A 358 6.53 8.51 18.77
CA ILE A 358 5.54 7.51 19.19
C ILE A 358 6.03 6.08 19.04
N LEU A 359 7.06 5.83 18.20
CA LEU A 359 7.68 4.54 17.96
C LEU A 359 9.17 4.72 17.65
N SER A 360 9.97 3.69 17.89
CA SER A 360 11.33 3.51 17.34
C SER A 360 11.28 3.24 15.83
N ASP A 361 12.42 3.39 15.14
CA ASP A 361 12.50 3.10 13.70
C ASP A 361 12.30 1.60 13.45
N GLU A 362 12.90 0.77 14.30
CA GLU A 362 12.76 -0.69 14.30
C GLU A 362 11.31 -1.13 14.51
N SER A 363 10.57 -0.46 15.38
CA SER A 363 9.15 -0.76 15.59
C SER A 363 8.27 -0.29 14.43
N VAL A 364 8.60 0.81 13.76
CA VAL A 364 7.93 1.18 12.51
C VAL A 364 8.20 0.13 11.42
N ASP A 365 9.41 -0.42 11.35
CA ASP A 365 9.77 -1.44 10.36
C ASP A 365 8.87 -2.69 10.46
N LEU A 366 8.41 -3.05 11.67
CA LEU A 366 7.43 -4.13 11.89
C LEU A 366 6.07 -3.84 11.23
N LEU A 367 5.67 -2.57 11.11
CA LEU A 367 4.44 -2.18 10.42
C LEU A 367 4.56 -2.35 8.89
N PHE A 368 5.79 -2.37 8.36
CA PHE A 368 6.09 -2.43 6.92
C PHE A 368 6.77 -3.73 6.48
N THR A 369 6.82 -4.74 7.36
CA THR A 369 7.44 -6.05 7.10
C THR A 369 6.38 -7.11 6.91
N ASP A 370 6.44 -7.89 5.83
CA ASP A 370 5.44 -8.94 5.57
C ASP A 370 5.60 -10.13 6.53
N PHE A 371 4.65 -10.30 7.43
CA PHE A 371 4.51 -11.45 8.34
C PHE A 371 3.62 -12.55 7.77
N ASN A 372 3.05 -12.35 6.57
CA ASN A 372 2.13 -13.25 5.88
C ASN A 372 2.73 -13.84 4.59
N THR A 373 4.05 -14.01 4.51
CA THR A 373 4.72 -14.60 3.33
C THR A 373 4.21 -16.01 2.94
N ALA A 374 3.56 -16.72 3.87
CA ALA A 374 2.88 -18.00 3.63
C ALA A 374 1.51 -17.86 2.90
N PHE A 375 1.01 -16.65 2.73
CA PHE A 375 -0.30 -16.32 2.12
C PHE A 375 -0.10 -15.33 0.95
N PRO A 376 0.39 -15.79 -0.22
CA PRO A 376 0.61 -14.92 -1.36
C PRO A 376 -0.65 -14.16 -1.77
N GLY A 377 -0.55 -12.84 -1.92
CA GLY A 377 -1.68 -11.93 -2.19
C GLY A 377 -2.21 -11.24 -0.93
N ASP A 378 -1.96 -11.79 0.26
CA ASP A 378 -2.43 -11.27 1.55
C ASP A 378 -1.29 -10.75 2.43
N ALA A 379 -0.27 -10.15 1.78
CA ALA A 379 0.89 -9.59 2.46
C ALA A 379 0.46 -8.57 3.52
N HIS A 380 1.01 -8.69 4.73
CA HIS A 380 0.55 -7.95 5.89
C HIS A 380 1.69 -7.65 6.87
N GLY A 381 1.83 -6.37 7.21
CA GLY A 381 2.61 -5.90 8.35
C GLY A 381 1.92 -6.25 9.65
N LEU A 382 2.36 -5.65 10.76
CA LEU A 382 1.54 -5.65 11.96
C LEU A 382 0.36 -4.68 11.76
N GLY A 383 -0.82 -5.22 11.42
CA GLY A 383 -2.08 -4.48 11.21
C GLY A 383 -2.20 -3.66 9.92
N PHE A 384 -1.11 -3.46 9.18
CA PHE A 384 -1.11 -2.78 7.89
C PHE A 384 -1.15 -3.80 6.76
N GLU A 385 -2.05 -3.61 5.79
CA GLU A 385 -1.99 -4.38 4.55
C GLU A 385 -0.79 -3.91 3.72
N LEU A 386 -0.10 -4.83 3.06
CA LEU A 386 1.07 -4.55 2.22
C LEU A 386 0.81 -4.98 0.77
N TYR A 387 1.40 -4.25 -0.17
CA TYR A 387 1.47 -4.62 -1.59
C TYR A 387 0.12 -4.90 -2.28
N GLN A 388 -0.93 -4.16 -1.88
CA GLN A 388 -2.31 -4.39 -2.32
C GLN A 388 -2.72 -3.49 -3.50
N HIS A 389 -2.45 -3.93 -4.73
CA HIS A 389 -2.79 -3.18 -5.96
C HIS A 389 -4.28 -2.81 -6.07
N TRP A 390 -5.17 -3.62 -5.49
CA TRP A 390 -6.62 -3.41 -5.55
C TRP A 390 -7.14 -2.13 -4.87
N TYR A 391 -6.31 -1.44 -4.07
CA TYR A 391 -6.61 -0.07 -3.63
C TYR A 391 -5.39 0.86 -3.58
N MET A 392 -4.18 0.32 -3.47
CA MET A 392 -2.94 1.09 -3.53
C MET A 392 -2.54 1.43 -4.98
N GLY A 393 -3.18 0.80 -5.99
CA GLY A 393 -2.85 0.97 -7.40
C GLY A 393 -1.35 0.84 -7.65
N ALA A 394 -0.83 1.67 -8.54
CA ALA A 394 0.58 1.72 -8.89
C ALA A 394 1.50 2.29 -7.79
N MET A 395 0.96 2.73 -6.63
CA MET A 395 1.81 3.01 -5.46
C MET A 395 2.30 1.72 -4.80
N ALA A 396 1.63 0.58 -5.05
CA ALA A 396 1.96 -0.70 -4.46
C ALA A 396 3.41 -1.09 -4.76
N THR A 397 4.18 -1.30 -3.70
CA THR A 397 5.50 -1.94 -3.69
C THR A 397 5.47 -2.99 -2.57
N PRO A 398 6.45 -3.90 -2.49
CA PRO A 398 6.51 -4.85 -1.38
C PRO A 398 6.52 -4.22 0.01
N ARG A 399 6.88 -2.93 0.12
CA ARG A 399 6.88 -2.16 1.38
C ARG A 399 5.78 -1.10 1.48
N THR A 400 4.99 -0.90 0.43
CA THR A 400 3.87 0.04 0.49
C THR A 400 2.82 -0.52 1.42
N ALA A 401 2.41 0.30 2.38
CA ALA A 401 1.54 -0.08 3.47
C ALA A 401 0.30 0.80 3.52
N GLY A 402 -0.80 0.27 4.02
CA GLY A 402 -2.02 1.03 4.12
C GLY A 402 -3.16 0.27 4.77
N HIS A 403 -4.33 0.89 4.70
CA HIS A 403 -5.60 0.24 5.01
C HIS A 403 -6.75 1.01 4.35
N THR A 404 -7.84 0.30 4.07
CA THR A 404 -9.10 0.91 3.62
C THR A 404 -10.15 0.96 4.72
N GLY A 405 -11.10 1.89 4.65
CA GLY A 405 -12.26 1.94 5.54
C GLY A 405 -13.56 1.74 4.75
N PHE A 406 -14.52 1.06 5.36
CA PHE A 406 -15.80 0.75 4.72
C PHE A 406 -16.58 1.98 4.25
N THR A 407 -16.46 3.09 4.99
CA THR A 407 -17.08 4.39 4.72
C THR A 407 -16.49 5.13 3.51
N GLY A 408 -15.46 4.60 2.85
CA GLY A 408 -14.83 5.22 1.68
C GLY A 408 -13.43 5.78 1.94
N THR A 409 -12.94 5.67 3.17
CA THR A 409 -11.62 6.18 3.56
C THR A 409 -10.48 5.25 3.13
N SER A 410 -9.27 5.77 2.96
CA SER A 410 -8.04 4.99 2.80
C SER A 410 -6.81 5.84 3.09
N LEU A 411 -5.77 5.17 3.58
CA LEU A 411 -4.44 5.70 3.81
C LEU A 411 -3.42 4.77 3.16
N VAL A 412 -2.52 5.33 2.35
CA VAL A 412 -1.44 4.61 1.66
C VAL A 412 -0.11 5.33 1.90
N LEU A 413 0.90 4.59 2.32
CA LEU A 413 2.27 5.05 2.57
C LEU A 413 3.23 4.24 1.73
N ASP A 414 4.16 4.90 1.05
CA ASP A 414 5.23 4.24 0.33
C ASP A 414 6.60 4.72 0.85
N PRO A 415 7.26 3.92 1.70
CA PRO A 415 8.59 4.27 2.22
C PRO A 415 9.66 4.28 1.13
N THR A 416 9.46 3.60 0.00
CA THR A 416 10.46 3.56 -1.10
C THR A 416 10.56 4.89 -1.84
N THR A 417 9.47 5.66 -1.87
CA THR A 417 9.43 6.99 -2.51
C THR A 417 9.22 8.13 -1.54
N ASP A 418 9.12 7.82 -0.24
CA ASP A 418 8.81 8.77 0.82
C ASP A 418 7.50 9.54 0.57
N SER A 419 6.50 8.83 0.02
CA SER A 419 5.25 9.41 -0.44
C SER A 419 4.02 8.84 0.27
N PHE A 420 2.94 9.61 0.29
CA PHE A 420 1.69 9.20 0.94
C PHE A 420 0.47 9.77 0.23
N LEU A 421 -0.63 9.02 0.29
CA LEU A 421 -1.94 9.37 -0.25
C LEU A 421 -3.03 9.05 0.77
N ILE A 422 -3.93 10.01 0.96
CA ILE A 422 -5.11 9.91 1.81
C ILE A 422 -6.33 10.28 0.97
N VAL A 423 -7.33 9.42 1.00
CA VAL A 423 -8.63 9.62 0.36
C VAL A 423 -9.68 9.39 1.41
N LEU A 424 -10.40 10.43 1.83
CA LEU A 424 -11.48 10.32 2.80
C LEU A 424 -12.80 10.61 2.11
N GLY A 425 -13.55 9.56 1.75
CA GLY A 425 -14.90 9.66 1.19
C GLY A 425 -15.99 9.36 2.21
N ASN A 426 -17.23 9.73 1.89
CA ASN A 426 -18.46 9.28 2.55
C ASN A 426 -19.26 8.34 1.62
N SER A 427 -18.63 7.24 1.22
CA SER A 427 -19.11 6.32 0.18
C SER A 427 -20.38 5.57 0.50
N VAL A 428 -20.75 5.49 1.77
CA VAL A 428 -21.99 4.84 2.21
C VAL A 428 -23.13 5.84 2.36
N HIS A 429 -22.93 7.11 1.96
CA HIS A 429 -23.94 8.17 2.04
C HIS A 429 -24.70 8.27 0.71
N PRO A 430 -26.00 7.90 0.63
CA PRO A 430 -26.91 7.63 1.74
C PRO A 430 -27.01 6.18 2.17
N VAL A 431 -26.61 5.22 1.34
CA VAL A 431 -26.75 3.79 1.67
C VAL A 431 -25.50 2.99 1.31
N ARG A 432 -25.12 2.07 2.19
CA ARG A 432 -23.92 1.22 2.03
C ARG A 432 -23.91 0.31 0.80
N THR A 433 -25.06 0.03 0.21
CA THR A 433 -25.21 -0.87 -0.95
C THR A 433 -24.82 -0.20 -2.28
N TRP A 434 -24.69 1.12 -2.32
CA TRP A 434 -24.26 1.84 -3.53
C TRP A 434 -22.76 1.73 -3.78
N ARG A 435 -21.96 1.60 -2.71
CA ARG A 435 -20.51 1.43 -2.83
C ARG A 435 -20.18 0.03 -3.36
N SER A 436 -19.32 -0.02 -4.36
CA SER A 436 -18.68 -1.27 -4.80
C SER A 436 -17.19 -1.05 -5.09
N GLY A 437 -16.36 -2.02 -4.70
CA GLY A 437 -14.92 -2.04 -4.98
C GLY A 437 -14.12 -0.84 -4.43
N SER A 438 -13.02 -0.55 -5.12
CA SER A 438 -12.00 0.44 -4.73
C SER A 438 -11.56 1.35 -5.89
N ALA A 439 -12.35 1.43 -6.97
CA ALA A 439 -11.97 2.16 -8.19
C ALA A 439 -11.47 3.59 -7.96
N PRO A 440 -12.07 4.43 -7.07
CA PRO A 440 -11.54 5.78 -6.84
C PRO A 440 -10.20 5.80 -6.12
N ARG A 441 -9.95 4.81 -5.24
CA ARG A 441 -8.68 4.66 -4.54
C ARG A 441 -7.58 4.28 -5.53
N VAL A 442 -7.84 3.30 -6.40
CA VAL A 442 -6.90 2.89 -7.45
C VAL A 442 -6.63 4.05 -8.42
N ALA A 443 -7.68 4.74 -8.90
CA ALA A 443 -7.53 5.86 -9.81
C ALA A 443 -6.64 6.97 -9.22
N THR A 444 -6.87 7.34 -7.97
CA THR A 444 -6.07 8.37 -7.30
C THR A 444 -4.65 7.91 -6.98
N ALA A 445 -4.47 6.65 -6.56
CA ALA A 445 -3.16 6.08 -6.27
C ALA A 445 -2.30 5.91 -7.52
N ASN A 446 -2.89 5.52 -8.66
CA ASN A 446 -2.19 5.48 -9.95
C ASN A 446 -1.61 6.85 -10.32
N GLN A 447 -2.39 7.91 -10.16
CA GLN A 447 -1.92 9.27 -10.45
C GLN A 447 -0.89 9.75 -9.44
N MET A 448 -1.01 9.40 -8.16
CA MET A 448 0.01 9.71 -7.15
C MET A 448 1.35 9.00 -7.46
N ALA A 449 1.30 7.73 -7.86
CA ALA A 449 2.49 6.98 -8.27
C ALA A 449 3.13 7.57 -9.54
N ARG A 450 2.33 8.04 -10.49
CA ARG A 450 2.80 8.73 -11.69
C ARG A 450 3.43 10.10 -11.37
N ALA A 451 2.93 10.78 -10.34
CA ALA A 451 3.45 12.08 -9.89
C ALA A 451 4.89 11.98 -9.37
N VAL A 452 5.32 10.83 -8.85
CA VAL A 452 6.73 10.58 -8.52
C VAL A 452 7.51 10.39 -9.83
N ALA A 453 8.37 11.35 -10.21
CA ALA A 453 9.12 11.25 -11.46
C ALA A 453 10.05 10.02 -11.53
N VAL A 454 10.11 9.35 -12.68
CA VAL A 454 11.21 8.43 -13.03
C VAL A 454 12.18 9.21 -13.91
N ARG A 455 13.27 9.68 -13.31
CA ARG A 455 14.27 10.47 -14.05
C ARG A 455 14.93 9.57 -15.11
N PRO A 456 15.04 10.02 -16.37
CA PRO A 456 15.79 9.32 -17.40
C PRO A 456 17.19 8.95 -16.92
N ALA A 457 17.65 7.76 -17.26
CA ALA A 457 18.99 7.30 -16.90
C ALA A 457 20.06 8.05 -17.68
N ARG A 458 19.74 8.47 -18.91
CA ARG A 458 20.63 9.20 -19.81
C ARG A 458 19.88 10.38 -20.44
N GLY A 459 20.62 11.47 -20.69
CA GLY A 459 20.08 12.62 -21.41
C GLY A 459 18.90 13.30 -20.71
N ARG A 460 17.86 13.63 -21.47
CA ARG A 460 16.71 14.42 -21.01
C ARG A 460 15.38 13.68 -21.04
N THR A 461 15.34 12.50 -21.68
CA THR A 461 14.09 11.79 -21.95
C THR A 461 14.31 10.28 -21.97
N ALA A 462 13.29 9.53 -21.58
CA ALA A 462 13.23 8.08 -21.75
C ALA A 462 11.90 7.68 -22.41
N TRP A 463 11.87 6.53 -23.07
CA TRP A 463 10.62 5.95 -23.57
C TRP A 463 9.82 5.38 -22.40
N PHE A 464 8.53 5.68 -22.34
CA PHE A 464 7.62 5.24 -21.28
C PHE A 464 6.44 4.48 -21.88
N SER A 465 6.14 3.29 -21.35
CA SER A 465 5.09 2.41 -21.85
C SER A 465 3.66 2.91 -21.60
N GLY A 466 3.47 3.87 -20.70
CA GLY A 466 2.16 4.22 -20.17
C GLY A 466 1.71 3.29 -19.03
N MET A 467 0.55 3.62 -18.46
CA MET A 467 -0.11 2.90 -17.34
C MET A 467 -1.59 2.59 -17.66
N ALA A 468 -1.91 2.41 -18.95
CA ALA A 468 -3.28 2.06 -19.34
C ALA A 468 -3.54 0.59 -19.01
N SER A 469 -4.64 0.30 -18.30
CA SER A 469 -5.18 -1.06 -18.19
C SER A 469 -5.73 -1.53 -19.54
N ALA A 470 -5.95 -2.83 -19.68
CA ALA A 470 -6.51 -3.49 -20.85
C ALA A 470 -5.76 -3.18 -22.16
N ALA A 471 -4.45 -2.94 -22.10
CA ALA A 471 -3.67 -2.39 -23.20
C ALA A 471 -2.53 -3.31 -23.64
N SER A 472 -2.11 -3.12 -24.89
CA SER A 472 -0.88 -3.66 -25.46
C SER A 472 -0.15 -2.54 -26.18
N ALA A 473 0.94 -2.05 -25.59
CA ALA A 473 1.75 -0.95 -26.11
C ALA A 473 3.07 -1.50 -26.68
N THR A 474 3.50 -1.00 -27.84
CA THR A 474 4.74 -1.45 -28.49
C THR A 474 5.70 -0.30 -28.82
N LEU A 475 7.00 -0.57 -28.70
CA LEU A 475 8.10 0.30 -29.09
C LEU A 475 9.00 -0.50 -30.02
N ALA A 476 8.92 -0.26 -31.33
CA ALA A 476 9.61 -1.04 -32.34
C ALA A 476 10.76 -0.26 -32.98
N LEU A 477 11.92 -0.91 -33.08
CA LEU A 477 13.08 -0.40 -33.81
C LEU A 477 12.87 -0.54 -35.34
N PRO A 478 13.57 0.27 -36.16
CA PRO A 478 13.63 0.04 -37.59
C PRO A 478 14.21 -1.34 -37.91
N VAL A 479 14.05 -1.81 -39.16
CA VAL A 479 14.67 -3.05 -39.62
C VAL A 479 16.20 -2.94 -39.48
N LEU A 480 16.79 -3.92 -38.80
CA LEU A 480 18.22 -4.08 -38.60
C LEU A 480 18.72 -5.30 -39.36
N ARG A 481 20.02 -5.35 -39.64
CA ARG A 481 20.66 -6.53 -40.25
C ARG A 481 21.98 -6.85 -39.55
N PRO A 482 21.95 -7.65 -38.48
CA PRO A 482 23.15 -8.21 -37.86
C PRO A 482 23.96 -9.01 -38.87
N VAL A 483 25.27 -8.81 -38.92
CA VAL A 483 26.20 -9.47 -39.85
C VAL A 483 27.13 -10.42 -39.12
N THR A 484 27.48 -10.13 -37.86
CA THR A 484 28.34 -11.01 -37.05
C THR A 484 27.59 -11.71 -35.92
N SER A 485 28.21 -12.76 -35.36
CA SER A 485 27.72 -13.44 -34.16
C SER A 485 28.01 -12.68 -32.86
N ARG A 486 28.49 -11.43 -32.96
CA ARG A 486 28.73 -10.52 -31.82
C ARG A 486 27.75 -9.35 -31.81
N ALA A 487 26.65 -9.47 -32.56
CA ALA A 487 25.61 -8.47 -32.55
C ALA A 487 24.85 -8.53 -31.23
N ALA A 488 24.69 -7.39 -30.57
CA ALA A 488 24.01 -7.29 -29.28
C ALA A 488 23.17 -6.03 -29.20
N LEU A 489 22.03 -6.14 -28.52
CA LEU A 489 21.25 -5.01 -28.04
C LEU A 489 21.69 -4.70 -26.60
N SER A 490 21.91 -3.42 -26.32
CA SER A 490 22.07 -2.90 -24.97
C SER A 490 21.16 -1.70 -24.75
N CYS A 491 20.57 -1.61 -23.56
CA CYS A 491 19.83 -0.44 -23.11
C CYS A 491 19.83 -0.38 -21.58
N VAL A 492 19.15 0.59 -21.01
CA VAL A 492 18.74 0.54 -19.61
C VAL A 492 17.22 0.48 -19.51
N LEU A 493 16.76 -0.37 -18.61
CA LEU A 493 15.38 -0.73 -18.40
C LEU A 493 14.98 -0.42 -16.95
N TRP A 494 13.79 0.14 -16.78
CA TRP A 494 13.15 0.33 -15.48
C TRP A 494 11.74 -0.23 -15.57
N TRP A 495 11.26 -0.96 -14.57
CA TRP A 495 9.88 -1.45 -14.55
C TRP A 495 9.30 -1.54 -13.15
N ASP A 496 8.00 -1.32 -13.06
CA ASP A 496 7.20 -1.58 -11.87
C ASP A 496 5.81 -1.91 -12.39
N THR A 497 5.48 -3.19 -12.47
CA THR A 497 4.26 -3.69 -13.12
C THR A 497 3.45 -4.54 -12.14
N GLU A 498 2.19 -4.83 -12.44
CA GLU A 498 1.45 -5.80 -11.64
C GLU A 498 2.10 -7.19 -11.73
N PRO A 499 2.54 -7.78 -10.60
CA PRO A 499 3.27 -9.04 -10.61
C PRO A 499 2.44 -10.19 -11.16
N GLY A 500 2.97 -10.87 -12.19
CA GLY A 500 2.33 -12.07 -12.75
C GLY A 500 1.12 -11.80 -13.65
N SER A 501 0.68 -10.55 -13.77
CA SER A 501 -0.41 -10.12 -14.65
C SER A 501 0.11 -9.26 -15.81
N ASP A 502 0.92 -8.25 -15.48
CA ASP A 502 1.49 -7.33 -16.44
C ASP A 502 2.90 -7.76 -16.84
N PHE A 503 3.20 -7.72 -18.14
CA PHE A 503 4.50 -8.16 -18.66
C PHE A 503 5.06 -7.20 -19.70
N LEU A 504 6.36 -6.93 -19.60
CA LEU A 504 7.16 -6.31 -20.65
C LEU A 504 7.96 -7.39 -21.36
N PHE A 505 7.75 -7.56 -22.65
CA PHE A 505 8.48 -8.49 -23.51
C PHE A 505 9.48 -7.74 -24.39
N LEU A 506 10.67 -8.32 -24.60
CA LEU A 506 11.56 -8.01 -25.71
C LEU A 506 11.40 -9.10 -26.77
N GLU A 507 11.04 -8.70 -27.99
CA GLU A 507 10.69 -9.63 -29.07
C GLU A 507 11.41 -9.26 -30.37
N ALA A 508 11.65 -10.27 -31.21
CA ALA A 508 12.23 -10.14 -32.53
C ALA A 508 11.32 -10.76 -33.61
N SER A 509 11.34 -10.17 -34.81
CA SER A 509 10.67 -10.69 -35.99
C SER A 509 11.61 -10.66 -37.19
N SER A 510 11.64 -11.75 -37.97
CA SER A 510 12.42 -11.86 -39.22
C SER A 510 11.55 -12.00 -40.47
N ASP A 511 10.25 -11.72 -40.36
CA ASP A 511 9.24 -11.87 -41.41
C ASP A 511 8.36 -10.62 -41.53
N ALA A 512 9.00 -9.46 -41.43
CA ALA A 512 8.38 -8.14 -41.50
C ALA A 512 7.28 -7.88 -40.44
N GLY A 513 7.37 -8.54 -39.28
CA GLY A 513 6.46 -8.34 -38.15
C GLY A 513 5.26 -9.30 -38.12
N ALA A 514 5.21 -10.30 -39.00
CA ALA A 514 4.13 -11.28 -39.04
C ALA A 514 4.18 -12.25 -37.85
N THR A 515 5.37 -12.68 -37.45
CA THR A 515 5.59 -13.48 -36.24
C THR A 515 6.65 -12.84 -35.33
N TRP A 516 6.46 -12.98 -34.02
CA TRP A 516 7.33 -12.43 -32.99
C TRP A 516 7.80 -13.54 -32.06
N GLN A 517 9.10 -13.59 -31.82
CA GLN A 517 9.75 -14.56 -30.94
C GLN A 517 10.41 -13.82 -29.77
N PRO A 518 10.38 -14.38 -28.55
CA PRO A 518 11.07 -13.77 -27.42
C PRO A 518 12.58 -13.66 -27.67
N VAL A 519 13.18 -12.58 -27.18
CA VAL A 519 14.63 -12.37 -27.18
C VAL A 519 15.11 -12.49 -25.73
N PRO A 520 15.83 -13.57 -25.38
CA PRO A 520 16.44 -13.69 -24.06
C PRO A 520 17.39 -12.52 -23.78
N PHE A 521 17.38 -12.03 -22.53
CA PHE A 521 18.30 -10.99 -22.09
C PHE A 521 18.75 -11.20 -20.66
N THR A 522 19.71 -10.40 -20.21
CA THR A 522 20.12 -10.33 -18.80
C THR A 522 19.95 -8.91 -18.28
N THR A 523 19.73 -8.76 -16.98
CA THR A 523 19.67 -7.45 -16.30
C THR A 523 20.64 -7.34 -15.14
N VAL A 524 21.22 -6.16 -14.95
CA VAL A 524 22.04 -5.81 -13.78
C VAL A 524 21.60 -4.43 -13.24
N PRO A 525 21.29 -4.28 -11.95
CA PRO A 525 20.98 -2.96 -11.38
C PRO A 525 22.15 -1.98 -11.59
N THR A 526 21.89 -0.81 -12.16
CA THR A 526 22.91 0.20 -12.46
C THR A 526 23.63 0.74 -11.20
N ALA A 527 22.94 0.76 -10.06
CA ALA A 527 23.54 1.14 -8.78
C ALA A 527 24.53 0.08 -8.23
N ALA A 528 24.42 -1.18 -8.65
CA ALA A 528 25.19 -2.30 -8.12
C ALA A 528 26.44 -2.64 -8.95
N GLU A 529 26.71 -1.89 -10.02
CA GLU A 529 27.84 -2.13 -10.93
C GLU A 529 29.21 -2.09 -10.23
N HIS A 530 29.32 -1.38 -9.10
CA HIS A 530 30.56 -1.27 -8.32
C HIS A 530 30.77 -2.46 -7.36
N HIS A 531 29.81 -3.39 -7.26
CA HIS A 531 29.79 -4.46 -6.25
C HIS A 531 29.80 -5.89 -6.82
N GLY A 532 30.04 -6.08 -8.12
CA GLY A 532 30.20 -7.42 -8.71
C GLY A 532 28.92 -8.26 -8.71
N THR A 533 27.75 -7.64 -8.76
CA THR A 533 26.45 -8.33 -8.82
C THR A 533 26.34 -9.17 -10.10
N GLU A 534 25.96 -10.44 -9.95
CA GLU A 534 25.74 -11.34 -11.08
C GLU A 534 24.53 -10.89 -11.94
N PRO A 535 24.62 -10.96 -13.28
CA PRO A 535 23.48 -10.68 -14.15
C PRO A 535 22.31 -11.63 -13.92
N GLU A 536 21.11 -11.08 -13.78
CA GLU A 536 19.87 -11.85 -13.68
C GLU A 536 19.40 -12.27 -15.09
N PRO A 537 19.24 -13.57 -15.37
CA PRO A 537 18.82 -14.05 -16.68
C PRO A 537 17.30 -14.04 -16.86
N HIS A 538 16.83 -13.55 -18.02
CA HIS A 538 15.43 -13.53 -18.45
C HIS A 538 15.25 -14.36 -19.72
N PRO A 539 15.27 -15.71 -19.63
CA PRO A 539 15.25 -16.59 -20.80
C PRO A 539 13.95 -16.54 -21.59
N ALA A 540 12.85 -16.14 -20.94
CA ALA A 540 11.55 -15.93 -21.59
C ALA A 540 11.47 -14.60 -22.36
N GLY A 541 12.53 -13.78 -22.34
CA GLY A 541 12.54 -12.45 -22.96
C GLY A 541 11.52 -11.51 -22.36
N SER A 542 11.21 -11.64 -21.07
CA SER A 542 10.22 -10.80 -20.40
C SER A 542 10.54 -10.54 -18.92
N VAL A 543 10.01 -9.43 -18.41
CA VAL A 543 9.99 -9.07 -16.98
C VAL A 543 8.59 -8.69 -16.52
N SER A 544 8.33 -8.84 -15.22
CA SER A 544 7.10 -8.47 -14.53
C SER A 544 7.42 -8.09 -13.07
N GLY A 545 6.48 -7.43 -12.40
CA GLY A 545 6.57 -7.09 -10.98
C GLY A 545 7.49 -5.90 -10.71
N TRP A 546 8.21 -5.96 -9.59
CA TRP A 546 8.94 -4.84 -9.03
C TRP A 546 10.45 -4.94 -9.29
N SER A 547 11.02 -3.98 -10.03
CA SER A 547 12.46 -3.90 -10.32
C SER A 547 13.32 -3.27 -9.20
N GLY A 548 12.74 -2.95 -8.04
CA GLY A 548 13.39 -2.09 -7.05
C GLY A 548 13.18 -0.59 -7.31
N ARG A 549 12.45 -0.22 -8.38
CA ARG A 549 12.34 1.16 -8.88
C ARG A 549 13.69 1.81 -9.18
N VAL A 550 14.66 1.00 -9.63
CA VAL A 550 15.98 1.44 -10.09
C VAL A 550 16.15 1.07 -11.56
N TRP A 551 17.08 1.75 -12.25
CA TRP A 551 17.44 1.40 -13.61
C TRP A 551 18.32 0.15 -13.62
N HIS A 552 18.08 -0.74 -14.57
CA HIS A 552 18.86 -1.94 -14.84
C HIS A 552 19.48 -1.86 -16.22
N ARG A 553 20.76 -2.19 -16.36
CA ARG A 553 21.34 -2.41 -17.68
C ARG A 553 20.79 -3.71 -18.24
N LEU A 554 20.32 -3.67 -19.48
CA LEU A 554 19.85 -4.84 -20.22
C LEU A 554 20.85 -5.14 -21.34
N GLU A 555 21.22 -6.42 -21.47
CA GLU A 555 22.03 -6.93 -22.58
C GLU A 555 21.34 -8.16 -23.20
N ALA A 556 21.20 -8.16 -24.53
CA ALA A 556 20.58 -9.23 -25.29
C ALA A 556 21.43 -9.62 -26.51
N ASP A 557 21.69 -10.93 -26.66
CA ASP A 557 22.43 -11.49 -27.80
C ASP A 557 21.52 -11.60 -29.04
N LEU A 558 21.98 -11.08 -30.17
CA LEU A 558 21.26 -11.10 -31.44
C LEU A 558 21.86 -12.07 -32.46
N ALA A 559 22.81 -12.92 -32.08
CA ALA A 559 23.49 -13.87 -32.97
C ALA A 559 22.54 -14.83 -33.70
N ALA A 560 21.38 -15.15 -33.12
CA ALA A 560 20.36 -16.00 -33.75
C ALA A 560 19.76 -15.39 -35.04
N TRP A 561 19.87 -14.08 -35.22
CA TRP A 561 19.39 -13.33 -36.39
C TRP A 561 20.52 -12.87 -37.32
N ARG A 562 21.72 -13.44 -37.17
CA ARG A 562 22.84 -13.18 -38.08
C ARG A 562 22.44 -13.40 -39.54
N ASP A 563 22.86 -12.45 -40.39
CA ASP A 563 22.63 -12.41 -41.84
C ASP A 563 21.15 -12.31 -42.26
N LYS A 564 20.22 -12.10 -41.32
CA LYS A 564 18.78 -11.89 -41.55
C LYS A 564 18.40 -10.44 -41.29
N GLU A 565 17.36 -9.97 -41.98
CA GLU A 565 16.66 -8.77 -41.56
C GLU A 565 15.85 -9.08 -40.30
N VAL A 566 15.96 -8.22 -39.29
CA VAL A 566 15.27 -8.39 -38.01
C VAL A 566 14.68 -7.06 -37.54
N ARG A 567 13.45 -7.11 -37.04
CA ARG A 567 12.83 -6.04 -36.26
C ARG A 567 12.83 -6.44 -34.80
N LEU A 568 13.22 -5.51 -33.93
CA LEU A 568 13.14 -5.67 -32.48
C LEU A 568 12.02 -4.79 -31.93
N ARG A 569 11.32 -5.24 -30.90
CA ARG A 569 10.38 -4.39 -30.17
C ARG A 569 10.32 -4.73 -28.69
N TRP A 570 9.96 -3.72 -27.91
CA TRP A 570 9.35 -3.92 -26.60
C TRP A 570 7.83 -3.99 -26.74
N ARG A 571 7.20 -4.91 -26.04
CA ARG A 571 5.73 -5.02 -25.93
C ARG A 571 5.34 -5.07 -24.46
N TYR A 572 4.64 -4.06 -23.99
CA TYR A 572 4.06 -4.03 -22.64
C TYR A 572 2.58 -4.38 -22.73
N THR A 573 2.16 -5.41 -21.99
CA THR A 573 0.76 -5.85 -21.92
C THR A 573 0.26 -5.82 -20.50
N THR A 574 -0.95 -5.30 -20.33
CA THR A 574 -1.62 -5.23 -19.04
C THR A 574 -2.93 -6.01 -19.03
N ASP A 575 -3.35 -6.43 -17.85
CA ASP A 575 -4.67 -7.03 -17.65
C ASP A 575 -5.78 -5.96 -17.53
N GLN A 576 -7.00 -6.37 -17.19
CA GLN A 576 -8.16 -5.47 -17.06
C GLN A 576 -8.27 -4.76 -15.71
N LEU A 577 -7.63 -5.29 -14.66
CA LEU A 577 -7.94 -4.96 -13.28
C LEU A 577 -7.04 -3.85 -12.77
N TYR A 578 -5.74 -4.11 -12.71
CA TYR A 578 -4.77 -3.22 -12.09
C TYR A 578 -3.59 -2.98 -13.02
N VAL A 579 -2.76 -2.03 -12.63
CA VAL A 579 -1.51 -1.70 -13.33
C VAL A 579 -0.48 -1.32 -12.31
N GLY A 580 0.78 -1.58 -12.63
CA GLY A 580 1.90 -0.90 -11.98
C GLY A 580 2.15 0.49 -12.58
N ARG A 581 3.37 0.98 -12.41
CA ARG A 581 3.86 2.24 -13.00
C ARG A 581 4.36 2.07 -14.43
N GLY A 582 4.20 0.89 -15.02
CA GLY A 582 4.66 0.56 -16.37
C GLY A 582 6.16 0.33 -16.44
N ALA A 583 6.73 0.55 -17.63
CA ALA A 583 8.14 0.38 -17.91
C ALA A 583 8.73 1.57 -18.66
N TYR A 584 10.03 1.78 -18.45
CA TYR A 584 10.81 2.77 -19.17
C TYR A 584 12.02 2.12 -19.83
N VAL A 585 12.34 2.57 -21.04
CA VAL A 585 13.51 2.14 -21.80
C VAL A 585 14.30 3.38 -22.21
N ASP A 586 15.61 3.36 -22.01
CA ASP A 586 16.51 4.48 -22.31
C ASP A 586 17.85 3.97 -22.85
N GLY A 587 18.55 4.80 -23.62
CA GLY A 587 19.86 4.51 -24.20
C GLY A 587 19.92 3.27 -25.07
N ILE A 588 18.93 3.08 -25.95
CA ILE A 588 18.81 1.92 -26.84
C ILE A 588 19.95 1.94 -27.87
N ARG A 589 20.79 0.91 -27.84
CA ARG A 589 21.91 0.75 -28.76
C ARG A 589 22.03 -0.67 -29.26
N VAL A 590 22.21 -0.81 -30.57
CA VAL A 590 22.56 -2.09 -31.20
C VAL A 590 23.95 -1.96 -31.80
N GLU A 591 24.84 -2.83 -31.36
CA GLU A 591 26.22 -2.91 -31.85
C GLU A 591 26.47 -4.25 -32.52
N ASP A 592 27.28 -4.24 -33.57
CA ASP A 592 27.72 -5.43 -34.29
C ASP A 592 29.22 -5.34 -34.54
N HIS A 593 30.00 -6.17 -33.83
CA HIS A 593 31.47 -6.18 -33.89
C HIS A 593 32.10 -4.78 -33.66
N GLY A 594 31.58 -4.04 -32.68
CA GLY A 594 32.05 -2.68 -32.34
C GLY A 594 31.57 -1.58 -33.28
N ARG A 595 30.81 -1.91 -34.35
CA ARG A 595 30.12 -0.94 -35.18
C ARG A 595 28.72 -0.71 -34.63
N THR A 596 28.36 0.54 -34.39
CA THR A 596 27.00 0.90 -34.01
C THR A 596 26.06 0.81 -35.22
N VAL A 597 25.08 -0.09 -35.13
CA VAL A 597 24.03 -0.32 -36.15
C VAL A 597 22.83 0.60 -35.89
N PHE A 598 22.51 0.83 -34.61
CA PHE A 598 21.44 1.71 -34.16
C PHE A 598 21.81 2.34 -32.81
N ASP A 599 21.47 3.61 -32.62
CA ASP A 599 21.72 4.35 -31.38
C ASP A 599 20.71 5.48 -31.22
N ASP A 600 19.80 5.36 -30.26
CA ASP A 600 18.72 6.32 -30.04
C ASP A 600 19.19 7.71 -29.58
N SER A 601 20.46 7.88 -29.22
CA SER A 601 21.04 9.21 -29.01
C SER A 601 21.21 10.00 -30.31
N ARG A 602 21.19 9.32 -31.47
CA ARG A 602 21.27 9.93 -32.80
C ARG A 602 19.87 10.26 -33.29
N SER A 603 19.58 11.53 -33.55
CA SER A 603 18.24 11.97 -33.99
C SER A 603 17.73 11.27 -35.25
N ALA A 604 18.62 10.88 -36.16
CA ALA A 604 18.28 10.13 -37.38
C ALA A 604 17.86 8.67 -37.10
N ASP A 605 18.33 8.08 -35.99
CA ASP A 605 17.96 6.74 -35.56
C ASP A 605 16.69 6.80 -34.69
N ALA A 606 16.65 7.69 -33.70
CA ALA A 606 15.50 7.90 -32.83
C ALA A 606 14.21 8.22 -33.61
N GLY A 607 14.30 9.05 -34.65
CA GLY A 607 13.16 9.40 -35.51
C GLY A 607 12.58 8.24 -36.33
N ARG A 608 13.24 7.07 -36.33
CA ARG A 608 12.78 5.84 -37.01
C ARG A 608 12.16 4.83 -36.04
N ILE A 609 12.07 5.15 -34.75
CA ILE A 609 11.39 4.30 -33.77
C ILE A 609 9.87 4.44 -33.98
N GLU A 610 9.18 3.31 -34.08
CA GLU A 610 7.72 3.25 -34.15
C GLU A 610 7.16 3.01 -32.74
N ALA A 611 6.46 4.00 -32.19
CA ALA A 611 5.82 3.91 -30.88
C ALA A 611 4.30 3.83 -31.02
N ASN A 612 3.69 2.80 -30.43
CA ASN A 612 2.24 2.66 -30.29
C ASN A 612 1.92 2.49 -28.79
N GLY A 613 1.24 3.48 -28.20
CA GLY A 613 0.97 3.54 -26.76
C GLY A 613 2.17 3.99 -25.91
N TRP A 614 3.39 3.82 -26.40
CA TRP A 614 4.59 4.38 -25.77
C TRP A 614 4.71 5.89 -26.05
N THR A 615 5.26 6.62 -25.09
CA THR A 615 5.46 8.06 -25.16
C THR A 615 6.88 8.43 -24.72
N VAL A 616 7.37 9.58 -25.18
CA VAL A 616 8.63 10.14 -24.67
C VAL A 616 8.32 10.85 -23.35
N SER A 617 8.92 10.39 -22.26
CA SER A 617 8.83 11.00 -20.94
C SER A 617 10.02 11.91 -20.66
N ALA A 618 9.76 13.07 -20.08
CA ALA A 618 10.76 14.09 -19.69
C ALA A 618 10.62 14.46 -18.19
N ASP A 619 10.21 13.48 -17.39
CA ASP A 619 9.83 13.63 -15.97
C ASP A 619 10.91 14.20 -15.04
#